data_AF-A0A916FH11-F1
#
_entry.id   AF-A0A916FH11-F1
#
_cell.length_a   1.000
_cell.length_b   1.000
_cell.length_c   1.000
_cell.angle_alpha   90.00
_cell.angle_beta   90.00
_cell.angle_gamma   90.00
#
_symmetry.space_group_name_H-M   'P 1'
#
loop_
_entity.id
_entity.type
_entity.pdbx_description
1 polymer ?
#
loop_
_entity_poly.entity_id
_entity_poly.type
_entity_poly.pdbx_seq_one_letter_code
_entity_poly.pdbx_strand_id
1 'polypeptide(L)'
;MKTILFVCSGNYCRSPLAEGLARLRLKQAGYAEQFSVSSAGTLPAYEGQPCAPLITEVLHEVGAAGQARPPHQITPSEIDQATVLVCSAQEHLDWLAQHYPSASARAMLLSEINGERWDVHDPGVQELTPLRECRDTIDRVIRTGLPELIRRAANPLEGSNPPAGLNILLFDVDGVLIEDGGYYAALIKTLDYFNRLMGAGPIAFEAPTRDQFQSRGYVNEWDLCPLCAGILLIETLARQPGLRLTPAPFEDFLRQFRGAAVPQLAEVARPYLEQIDRAQGKPAERARDVLLNALAQLPVREDTRAATAALLHEVFSQTHEVDHAPVTQIFQELVIGSQLYTESYGLPPRFTEPSLLITEDRSLIDDVAKRKLAVWVQADQAQVCIYTARPSLPPADDPDRTLHLGYSPEAELGLQLLDMSYPLIATGRVQWLAAKVQVPFESVTKPAPIQALAAIGAAITHEEANSLLAAYTLVAHGELMGPLAKLKDRGVHVWIVEDGILGMQATHGAIGLLKRCGLDIHTHAIGIAAGGPKAEALAPLSEVVLPDVNAAVAYIEPYL
;
A
#
# COMPACT_ATOMS: atom_id res chain seq x y z
N MET A 1 -11.14 -27.78 5.80
CA MET A 1 -10.06 -28.78 5.63
C MET A 1 -9.42 -28.50 4.29
N LYS A 2 -8.08 -28.45 4.20
CA LYS A 2 -7.39 -28.17 2.93
C LYS A 2 -7.32 -29.45 2.09
N THR A 3 -7.38 -29.37 0.77
CA THR A 3 -7.53 -30.56 -0.09
C THR A 3 -6.30 -30.77 -0.98
N ILE A 4 -5.74 -31.97 -0.96
CA ILE A 4 -4.66 -32.43 -1.84
C ILE A 4 -5.29 -33.34 -2.90
N LEU A 5 -5.19 -32.96 -4.17
CA LEU A 5 -5.75 -33.73 -5.28
C LEU A 5 -4.63 -34.31 -6.15
N PHE A 6 -4.52 -35.64 -6.17
CA PHE A 6 -3.58 -36.35 -7.04
C PHE A 6 -4.20 -36.59 -8.42
N VAL A 7 -3.46 -36.30 -9.49
CA VAL A 7 -3.95 -36.37 -10.87
C VAL A 7 -3.09 -37.33 -11.70
N CYS A 8 -3.73 -38.23 -12.44
CA CYS A 8 -3.09 -38.99 -13.52
C CYS A 8 -4.00 -39.08 -14.75
N SER A 9 -3.70 -39.96 -15.71
CA SER A 9 -4.50 -40.06 -16.93
C SER A 9 -5.90 -40.66 -16.68
N GLY A 10 -5.99 -41.85 -16.09
CA GLY A 10 -7.25 -42.61 -15.98
C GLY A 10 -7.81 -42.82 -14.57
N ASN A 11 -7.20 -42.22 -13.54
CA ASN A 11 -7.54 -42.45 -12.12
C ASN A 11 -7.57 -43.93 -11.68
N TYR A 12 -6.77 -44.79 -12.32
CA TYR A 12 -6.84 -46.25 -12.13
C TYR A 12 -5.58 -46.88 -11.53
N CYS A 13 -4.44 -46.18 -11.57
CA CYS A 13 -3.12 -46.72 -11.17
C CYS A 13 -2.32 -45.75 -10.30
N ARG A 14 -1.66 -44.75 -10.92
CA ARG A 14 -0.70 -43.84 -10.24
C ARG A 14 -1.36 -42.94 -9.19
N SER A 15 -2.43 -42.23 -9.52
CA SER A 15 -3.05 -41.30 -8.58
C SER A 15 -3.76 -41.98 -7.39
N PRO A 16 -4.42 -43.16 -7.54
CA PRO A 16 -4.92 -43.90 -6.37
C PRO A 16 -3.80 -44.44 -5.46
N LEU A 17 -2.66 -44.85 -6.02
CA LEU A 17 -1.48 -45.21 -5.21
C LEU A 17 -1.01 -44.01 -4.38
N ALA A 18 -0.86 -42.85 -5.02
CA ALA A 18 -0.43 -41.62 -4.37
C ALA A 18 -1.43 -41.17 -3.27
N GLU A 19 -2.74 -41.24 -3.52
CA GLU A 19 -3.78 -40.93 -2.53
C GLU A 19 -3.64 -41.80 -1.27
N GLY A 20 -3.57 -43.13 -1.43
CA GLY A 20 -3.47 -44.06 -0.30
C GLY A 20 -2.19 -43.85 0.52
N LEU A 21 -1.05 -43.70 -0.18
CA LEU A 21 0.25 -43.49 0.45
C LEU A 21 0.32 -42.13 1.16
N ALA A 22 -0.11 -41.04 0.52
CA ALA A 22 -0.15 -39.71 1.14
C ALA A 22 -1.03 -39.69 2.40
N ARG A 23 -2.21 -40.31 2.34
CA ARG A 23 -3.11 -40.43 3.49
C ARG A 23 -2.45 -41.17 4.66
N LEU A 24 -1.73 -42.27 4.39
CA LEU A 24 -0.97 -43.00 5.40
C LEU A 24 0.14 -42.12 6.01
N ARG A 25 0.93 -41.44 5.18
CA ARG A 25 2.06 -40.60 5.65
C ARG A 25 1.60 -39.38 6.45
N LEU A 26 0.54 -38.71 6.02
CA LEU A 26 -0.07 -37.60 6.76
C LEU A 26 -0.63 -38.07 8.11
N LYS A 27 -1.26 -39.25 8.16
CA LYS A 27 -1.72 -39.84 9.42
C LYS A 27 -0.56 -40.14 10.37
N GLN A 28 0.52 -40.75 9.87
CA GLN A 28 1.72 -41.04 10.67
C GLN A 28 2.38 -39.77 11.21
N ALA A 29 2.32 -38.66 10.47
CA ALA A 29 2.87 -37.38 10.86
C ALA A 29 1.91 -36.51 11.72
N GLY A 30 0.70 -36.99 12.03
CA GLY A 30 -0.27 -36.25 12.86
C GLY A 30 -1.12 -35.20 12.14
N TYR A 31 -1.17 -35.23 10.81
CA TYR A 31 -1.87 -34.24 9.96
C TYR A 31 -3.20 -34.73 9.36
N ALA A 32 -3.69 -35.91 9.77
CA ALA A 32 -4.90 -36.52 9.21
C ALA A 32 -6.16 -35.62 9.30
N GLU A 33 -6.29 -34.82 10.36
CA GLU A 33 -7.44 -33.93 10.58
C GLU A 33 -7.31 -32.57 9.88
N GLN A 34 -6.15 -32.27 9.28
CA GLN A 34 -5.89 -30.98 8.64
C GLN A 34 -6.10 -31.02 7.12
N PHE A 35 -5.84 -32.18 6.51
CA PHE A 35 -5.87 -32.34 5.06
C PHE A 35 -6.83 -33.45 4.62
N SER A 36 -7.65 -33.13 3.63
CA SER A 36 -8.37 -34.10 2.81
C SER A 36 -7.47 -34.51 1.64
N VAL A 37 -7.48 -35.80 1.29
CA VAL A 37 -6.70 -36.34 0.17
C VAL A 37 -7.61 -37.10 -0.77
N SER A 38 -7.61 -36.73 -2.04
CA SER A 38 -8.39 -37.36 -3.11
C SER A 38 -7.54 -37.54 -4.38
N SER A 39 -8.07 -38.28 -5.35
CA SER A 39 -7.45 -38.41 -6.67
C SER A 39 -8.47 -38.42 -7.78
N ALA A 40 -8.06 -38.00 -8.99
CA ALA A 40 -8.88 -37.97 -10.20
C ALA A 40 -8.04 -38.19 -11.48
N GLY A 41 -8.70 -38.30 -12.63
CA GLY A 41 -8.08 -38.58 -13.93
C GLY A 41 -8.35 -37.47 -14.95
N THR A 42 -7.41 -37.17 -15.84
CA THR A 42 -7.67 -36.22 -16.94
C THR A 42 -8.59 -36.81 -18.02
N LEU A 43 -8.70 -38.13 -18.10
CA LEU A 43 -9.52 -38.88 -19.05
C LEU A 43 -10.54 -39.78 -18.33
N PRO A 44 -11.76 -39.95 -18.87
CA PRO A 44 -12.79 -40.83 -18.33
C PRO A 44 -12.57 -42.32 -18.67
N ALA A 45 -11.32 -42.77 -18.78
CA ALA A 45 -10.97 -44.08 -19.34
C ALA A 45 -11.52 -45.29 -18.54
N TYR A 46 -11.67 -45.12 -17.23
CA TYR A 46 -12.16 -46.15 -16.30
C TYR A 46 -13.36 -45.66 -15.48
N GLU A 47 -14.06 -44.63 -15.95
CA GLU A 47 -15.14 -44.01 -15.20
C GLU A 47 -16.25 -45.01 -14.86
N GLY A 48 -16.66 -45.04 -13.60
CA GLY A 48 -17.69 -45.95 -13.10
C GLY A 48 -17.25 -47.41 -12.90
N GLN A 49 -15.99 -47.75 -13.20
CA GLN A 49 -15.45 -49.08 -12.87
C GLN A 49 -15.12 -49.19 -11.37
N PRO A 50 -15.05 -50.39 -10.78
CA PRO A 50 -14.48 -50.54 -9.45
C PRO A 50 -12.98 -50.21 -9.45
N CYS A 51 -12.43 -49.82 -8.31
CA CYS A 51 -10.98 -49.64 -8.13
C CYS A 51 -10.23 -50.91 -8.56
N ALA A 52 -9.07 -50.73 -9.21
CA ALA A 52 -8.26 -51.85 -9.68
C ALA A 52 -7.89 -52.80 -8.50
N PRO A 53 -8.22 -54.10 -8.58
CA PRO A 53 -7.96 -55.04 -7.49
C PRO A 53 -6.48 -55.09 -7.08
N LEU A 54 -5.56 -55.10 -8.06
CA LEU A 54 -4.13 -55.15 -7.80
C LEU A 54 -3.59 -53.87 -7.12
N ILE A 55 -4.21 -52.71 -7.36
CA ILE A 55 -3.85 -51.47 -6.64
C ILE A 55 -4.25 -51.57 -5.18
N THR A 56 -5.43 -52.14 -4.91
CA THR A 56 -5.91 -52.38 -3.54
C THR A 56 -4.99 -53.37 -2.82
N GLU A 57 -4.57 -54.45 -3.50
CA GLU A 57 -3.63 -55.43 -2.97
C GLU A 57 -2.28 -54.80 -2.60
N VAL A 58 -1.68 -54.06 -3.53
CA VAL A 58 -0.36 -53.43 -3.35
C VAL A 58 -0.36 -52.34 -2.27
N LEU A 59 -1.46 -51.61 -2.08
CA LEU A 59 -1.64 -50.69 -0.95
C LEU A 59 -1.85 -51.41 0.38
N HIS A 60 -2.56 -52.54 0.38
CA HIS A 60 -2.79 -53.36 1.56
C HIS A 60 -1.47 -53.92 2.13
N GLU A 61 -0.55 -54.36 1.25
CA GLU A 61 0.79 -54.84 1.64
C GLU A 61 1.57 -53.87 2.54
N VAL A 62 1.34 -52.56 2.41
CA VAL A 62 2.06 -51.50 3.15
C VAL A 62 1.19 -50.78 4.17
N GLY A 63 -0.03 -51.28 4.43
CA GLY A 63 -0.96 -50.65 5.38
C GLY A 63 -1.54 -49.31 4.91
N ALA A 64 -1.49 -49.03 3.60
CA ALA A 64 -2.04 -47.81 2.98
C ALA A 64 -3.43 -48.04 2.37
N ALA A 65 -4.05 -49.21 2.62
CA ALA A 65 -5.40 -49.51 2.14
C ALA A 65 -6.42 -48.58 2.80
N GLY A 66 -7.20 -47.89 1.97
CA GLY A 66 -8.30 -47.03 2.38
C GLY A 66 -9.44 -47.09 1.36
N GLN A 67 -10.56 -46.44 1.68
CA GLN A 67 -11.66 -46.28 0.73
C GLN A 67 -11.26 -45.22 -0.31
N ALA A 68 -10.68 -45.65 -1.43
CA ALA A 68 -10.54 -44.80 -2.60
C ALA A 68 -11.90 -44.70 -3.32
N ARG A 69 -12.20 -43.53 -3.88
CA ARG A 69 -13.37 -43.39 -4.76
C ARG A 69 -13.16 -44.24 -6.02
N PRO A 70 -14.25 -44.74 -6.64
CA PRO A 70 -14.17 -45.28 -8.00
C PRO A 70 -13.48 -44.28 -8.94
N PRO A 71 -12.75 -44.77 -9.96
CA PRO A 71 -12.11 -43.94 -10.96
C PRO A 71 -13.13 -43.00 -11.61
N HIS A 72 -12.76 -41.73 -11.74
CA HIS A 72 -13.58 -40.71 -12.38
C HIS A 72 -12.70 -39.64 -13.03
N GLN A 73 -13.28 -38.94 -14.00
CA GLN A 73 -12.63 -37.78 -14.59
C GLN A 73 -12.67 -36.62 -13.60
N ILE A 74 -11.58 -35.86 -13.55
CA ILE A 74 -11.46 -34.65 -12.73
C ILE A 74 -12.54 -33.65 -13.13
N THR A 75 -13.24 -33.13 -12.11
CA THR A 75 -14.31 -32.14 -12.30
C THR A 75 -13.84 -30.71 -11.97
N PRO A 76 -14.47 -29.66 -12.54
CA PRO A 76 -14.18 -28.28 -12.17
C PRO A 76 -14.30 -28.03 -10.66
N SER A 77 -15.32 -28.62 -10.02
CA SER A 77 -15.54 -28.48 -8.57
C SER A 77 -14.39 -29.07 -7.75
N GLU A 78 -13.77 -30.16 -8.19
CA GLU A 78 -12.62 -30.75 -7.49
C GLU A 78 -11.37 -29.92 -7.66
N ILE A 79 -11.18 -29.32 -8.84
CA ILE A 79 -10.11 -28.36 -9.10
C ILE A 79 -10.28 -27.16 -8.17
N ASP A 80 -11.47 -26.56 -8.12
CA ASP A 80 -11.75 -25.40 -7.27
C ASP A 80 -11.53 -25.69 -5.79
N GLN A 81 -11.95 -26.87 -5.32
CA GLN A 81 -11.78 -27.30 -3.93
C GLN A 81 -10.34 -27.70 -3.57
N ALA A 82 -9.53 -28.10 -4.56
CA ALA A 82 -8.16 -28.55 -4.34
C ALA A 82 -7.27 -27.37 -3.94
N THR A 83 -6.66 -27.42 -2.76
CA THR A 83 -5.66 -26.43 -2.38
C THR A 83 -4.39 -26.62 -3.22
N VAL A 84 -3.99 -27.87 -3.48
CA VAL A 84 -2.87 -28.22 -4.36
C VAL A 84 -3.23 -29.40 -5.28
N LEU A 85 -2.79 -29.34 -6.54
CA LEU A 85 -2.91 -30.42 -7.52
C LEU A 85 -1.54 -31.06 -7.75
N VAL A 86 -1.45 -32.38 -7.57
CA VAL A 86 -0.18 -33.12 -7.67
C VAL A 86 -0.28 -34.13 -8.82
N CYS A 87 0.40 -33.82 -9.91
CA CYS A 87 0.34 -34.54 -11.19
C CYS A 87 1.38 -35.65 -11.28
N SER A 88 0.99 -36.77 -11.88
CA SER A 88 1.90 -37.92 -12.03
C SER A 88 2.90 -37.74 -13.18
N ALA A 89 2.58 -36.92 -14.19
CA ALA A 89 3.43 -36.67 -15.35
C ALA A 89 3.17 -35.27 -15.96
N GLN A 90 4.10 -34.78 -16.77
CA GLN A 90 4.04 -33.47 -17.42
C GLN A 90 2.78 -33.31 -18.28
N GLU A 91 2.34 -34.36 -18.96
CA GLU A 91 1.10 -34.37 -19.76
C GLU A 91 -0.14 -33.97 -18.94
N HIS A 92 -0.17 -34.23 -17.62
CA HIS A 92 -1.30 -33.83 -16.76
C HIS A 92 -1.23 -32.35 -16.39
N LEU A 93 -0.03 -31.81 -16.18
CA LEU A 93 0.17 -30.38 -15.98
C LEU A 93 -0.21 -29.59 -17.24
N ASP A 94 0.21 -30.06 -18.40
CA ASP A 94 -0.11 -29.44 -19.68
C ASP A 94 -1.62 -29.46 -19.93
N TRP A 95 -2.27 -30.59 -19.61
CA TRP A 95 -3.72 -30.70 -19.68
C TRP A 95 -4.42 -29.73 -18.74
N LEU A 96 -3.97 -29.59 -17.48
CA LEU A 96 -4.51 -28.62 -16.54
C LEU A 96 -4.31 -27.18 -17.01
N ALA A 97 -3.12 -26.84 -17.51
CA ALA A 97 -2.84 -25.50 -18.03
C ALA A 97 -3.71 -25.16 -19.24
N GLN A 98 -4.00 -26.13 -20.11
CA GLN A 98 -4.84 -25.93 -21.27
C GLN A 98 -6.33 -25.78 -20.93
N HIS A 99 -6.84 -26.56 -19.98
CA HIS A 99 -8.29 -26.63 -19.68
C HIS A 99 -8.70 -25.75 -18.50
N TYR A 100 -7.78 -25.52 -17.55
CA TYR A 100 -7.99 -24.79 -16.30
C TYR A 100 -6.76 -23.92 -15.94
N PRO A 101 -6.46 -22.85 -16.70
CA PRO A 101 -5.25 -22.04 -16.49
C PRO A 101 -5.08 -21.49 -15.07
N SER A 102 -6.18 -21.19 -14.38
CA SER A 102 -6.17 -20.70 -12.99
C SER A 102 -5.66 -21.75 -11.98
N ALA A 103 -5.66 -23.03 -12.34
CA ALA A 103 -5.16 -24.10 -11.49
C ALA A 103 -3.64 -24.29 -11.60
N SER A 104 -3.00 -23.76 -12.65
CA SER A 104 -1.56 -23.95 -12.90
C SER A 104 -0.68 -23.43 -11.76
N ALA A 105 -1.07 -22.33 -11.11
CA ALA A 105 -0.32 -21.74 -10.00
C ALA A 105 -0.24 -22.63 -8.75
N ARG A 106 -1.14 -23.63 -8.65
CA ARG A 106 -1.22 -24.58 -7.53
C ARG A 106 -1.03 -26.03 -7.97
N ALA A 107 -0.50 -26.25 -9.18
CA ALA A 107 -0.24 -27.57 -9.74
C ALA A 107 1.27 -27.85 -9.82
N MET A 108 1.68 -29.09 -9.52
CA MET A 108 3.09 -29.53 -9.58
C MET A 108 3.20 -31.00 -9.97
N LEU A 109 4.39 -31.46 -10.41
CA LEU A 109 4.66 -32.89 -10.50
C LEU A 109 4.80 -33.53 -9.11
N LEU A 110 4.46 -34.81 -8.99
CA LEU A 110 4.67 -35.58 -7.76
C LEU A 110 6.14 -35.53 -7.31
N SER A 111 7.08 -35.65 -8.25
CA SER A 111 8.52 -35.60 -7.96
C SER A 111 8.98 -34.22 -7.45
N GLU A 112 8.24 -33.14 -7.71
CA GLU A 112 8.63 -31.80 -7.25
C GLU A 112 8.52 -31.67 -5.73
N ILE A 113 7.71 -32.50 -5.04
CA ILE A 113 7.59 -32.45 -3.58
C ILE A 113 8.89 -32.81 -2.86
N ASN A 114 9.81 -33.55 -3.51
CA ASN A 114 11.14 -33.83 -2.94
C ASN A 114 12.28 -33.12 -3.68
N GLY A 115 11.96 -32.08 -4.47
CA GLY A 115 12.93 -31.24 -5.16
C GLY A 115 13.45 -31.80 -6.49
N GLU A 116 12.86 -32.88 -7.00
CA GLU A 116 13.21 -33.45 -8.31
C GLU A 116 12.16 -33.09 -9.37
N ARG A 117 12.43 -33.36 -10.66
CA ARG A 117 11.46 -33.09 -11.73
C ARG A 117 11.49 -34.17 -12.81
N TRP A 118 10.57 -35.12 -12.70
CA TRP A 118 10.41 -36.26 -13.62
C TRP A 118 9.02 -36.89 -13.52
N ASP A 119 8.63 -37.61 -14.56
CA ASP A 119 7.33 -38.27 -14.66
C ASP A 119 7.32 -39.64 -13.97
N VAL A 120 6.29 -39.89 -13.16
CA VAL A 120 6.03 -41.23 -12.63
C VAL A 120 5.58 -42.12 -13.78
N HIS A 121 6.43 -43.08 -14.12
CA HIS A 121 6.14 -44.10 -15.14
C HIS A 121 4.83 -44.83 -14.82
N ASP A 122 4.01 -45.07 -15.85
CA ASP A 122 2.76 -45.82 -15.69
C ASP A 122 3.04 -47.32 -15.83
N PRO A 123 2.98 -48.11 -14.73
CA PRO A 123 3.22 -49.55 -14.81
C PRO A 123 2.03 -50.33 -15.42
N GLY A 124 0.89 -49.67 -15.65
CA GLY A 124 -0.38 -50.35 -15.87
C GLY A 124 -0.82 -51.19 -14.65
N VAL A 125 -1.90 -51.95 -14.79
CA VAL A 125 -2.48 -52.75 -13.69
C VAL A 125 -2.57 -54.24 -14.03
N GLN A 126 -1.57 -54.76 -14.72
CA GLN A 126 -1.56 -56.15 -15.21
C GLN A 126 -0.70 -57.08 -14.35
N GLU A 127 0.38 -56.55 -13.75
CA GLU A 127 1.37 -57.33 -13.01
C GLU A 127 1.73 -56.69 -11.67
N LEU A 128 1.95 -57.52 -10.64
CA LEU A 128 2.25 -57.06 -9.28
C LEU A 128 3.65 -56.42 -9.15
N THR A 129 4.66 -56.93 -9.85
CA THR A 129 6.04 -56.44 -9.68
C THR A 129 6.19 -54.98 -10.14
N PRO A 130 5.78 -54.58 -11.36
CA PRO A 130 5.84 -53.17 -11.77
C PRO A 130 4.98 -52.25 -10.90
N LEU A 131 3.84 -52.75 -10.40
CA LEU A 131 2.99 -52.01 -9.47
C LEU A 131 3.67 -51.75 -8.12
N ARG A 132 4.38 -52.74 -7.57
CA ARG A 132 5.16 -52.59 -6.34
C ARG A 132 6.30 -51.60 -6.53
N GLU A 133 7.02 -51.66 -7.65
CA GLU A 133 8.08 -50.70 -7.98
C GLU A 133 7.54 -49.26 -8.09
N CYS A 134 6.39 -49.09 -8.74
CA CYS A 134 5.71 -47.80 -8.82
C CYS A 134 5.24 -47.31 -7.44
N ARG A 135 4.64 -48.19 -6.62
CA ARG A 135 4.24 -47.89 -5.24
C ARG A 135 5.46 -47.42 -4.44
N ASP A 136 6.55 -48.17 -4.47
CA ASP A 136 7.75 -47.89 -3.67
C ASP A 136 8.41 -46.57 -4.12
N THR A 137 8.35 -46.28 -5.42
CA THR A 137 8.79 -45.00 -5.98
C THR A 137 7.94 -43.84 -5.46
N ILE A 138 6.61 -43.92 -5.58
CA ILE A 138 5.68 -42.88 -5.10
C ILE A 138 5.81 -42.69 -3.58
N ASP A 139 5.88 -43.79 -2.82
CA ASP A 139 6.00 -43.74 -1.36
C ASP A 139 7.33 -43.10 -0.92
N ARG A 140 8.43 -43.38 -1.62
CA ARG A 140 9.72 -42.74 -1.36
C ARG A 140 9.63 -41.22 -1.58
N VAL A 141 9.03 -40.79 -2.68
CA VAL A 141 8.85 -39.36 -3.01
C VAL A 141 7.98 -38.67 -1.97
N ILE A 142 6.81 -39.23 -1.65
CA ILE A 142 5.91 -38.69 -0.62
C ILE A 142 6.58 -38.65 0.76
N ARG A 143 7.30 -39.70 1.15
CA ARG A 143 7.97 -39.75 2.46
C ARG A 143 9.08 -38.71 2.58
N THR A 144 9.88 -38.53 1.53
CA THR A 144 11.00 -37.57 1.54
C THR A 144 10.54 -36.13 1.37
N GLY A 145 9.46 -35.90 0.62
CA GLY A 145 8.87 -34.59 0.38
C GLY A 145 7.65 -34.25 1.22
N LEU A 146 7.36 -35.01 2.28
CA LEU A 146 6.18 -34.79 3.12
C LEU A 146 6.09 -33.36 3.69
N PRO A 147 7.19 -32.75 4.19
CA PRO A 147 7.14 -31.36 4.67
C PRO A 147 6.71 -30.38 3.58
N GLU A 148 7.22 -30.55 2.36
CA GLU A 148 6.89 -29.70 1.22
C GLU A 148 5.43 -29.91 0.77
N LEU A 149 4.97 -31.16 0.71
CA LEU A 149 3.57 -31.46 0.42
C LEU A 149 2.62 -30.81 1.44
N ILE A 150 2.95 -30.86 2.73
CA ILE A 150 2.18 -30.19 3.80
C ILE A 150 2.22 -28.67 3.61
N ARG A 151 3.40 -28.11 3.33
CA ARG A 151 3.60 -26.68 3.13
C ARG A 151 2.79 -26.15 1.95
N ARG A 152 2.85 -26.82 0.79
CA ARG A 152 2.08 -26.49 -0.42
C ARG A 152 0.59 -26.68 -0.23
N ALA A 153 0.19 -27.76 0.43
CA ALA A 153 -1.21 -27.98 0.76
C ALA A 153 -1.72 -26.94 1.77
N ALA A 154 -0.83 -26.36 2.59
CA ALA A 154 -1.17 -25.25 3.47
C ALA A 154 -1.24 -23.92 2.69
N ASN A 155 -0.23 -23.60 1.89
CA ASN A 155 -0.08 -22.35 1.16
C ASN A 155 0.38 -22.64 -0.28
N PRO A 156 -0.55 -22.82 -1.23
CA PRO A 156 -0.24 -23.40 -2.54
C PRO A 156 0.52 -22.47 -3.48
N LEU A 157 0.59 -21.17 -3.16
CA LEU A 157 1.33 -20.17 -3.92
C LEU A 157 2.83 -20.10 -3.54
N GLU A 158 3.26 -20.71 -2.43
CA GLU A 158 4.63 -20.57 -1.91
C GLU A 158 5.69 -21.44 -2.62
N GLY A 159 5.53 -21.86 -3.87
CA GLY A 159 6.62 -22.60 -4.51
C GLY A 159 6.57 -22.78 -6.02
N SER A 160 5.97 -21.86 -6.75
CA SER A 160 6.72 -21.44 -7.93
C SER A 160 8.11 -21.05 -7.44
N ASN A 161 9.19 -21.60 -8.01
CA ASN A 161 10.54 -21.05 -7.79
C ASN A 161 10.45 -19.52 -7.77
N PRO A 162 11.18 -18.82 -6.88
CA PRO A 162 11.22 -17.35 -6.91
C PRO A 162 11.47 -16.97 -8.37
N PRO A 163 10.63 -16.12 -8.97
CA PRO A 163 10.75 -15.85 -10.39
C PRO A 163 12.19 -15.39 -10.66
N ALA A 164 12.87 -16.08 -11.58
CA ALA A 164 14.22 -15.71 -11.95
C ALA A 164 14.19 -14.29 -12.54
N GLY A 165 14.66 -13.29 -11.79
CA GLY A 165 14.52 -11.90 -12.18
C GLY A 165 14.89 -10.91 -11.08
N LEU A 166 14.93 -9.63 -11.46
CA LEU A 166 15.16 -8.51 -10.56
C LEU A 166 13.85 -8.17 -9.83
N ASN A 167 13.81 -8.32 -8.51
CA ASN A 167 12.66 -7.88 -7.71
C ASN A 167 12.83 -6.44 -7.25
N ILE A 168 11.81 -5.63 -7.46
CA ILE A 168 11.74 -4.23 -7.05
C ILE A 168 10.51 -4.06 -6.17
N LEU A 169 10.69 -3.62 -4.93
CA LEU A 169 9.63 -3.39 -3.96
C LEU A 169 9.43 -1.88 -3.79
N LEU A 170 8.23 -1.43 -4.09
CA LEU A 170 7.80 -0.04 -3.94
C LEU A 170 6.80 0.06 -2.80
N PHE A 171 7.11 0.87 -1.80
CA PHE A 171 6.22 1.09 -0.66
C PHE A 171 5.73 2.54 -0.64
N ASP A 172 4.41 2.73 -0.55
CA ASP A 172 3.87 4.00 -0.09
C ASP A 172 4.14 4.19 1.41
N VAL A 173 3.91 5.40 1.93
CA VAL A 173 4.19 5.76 3.32
C VAL A 173 2.90 5.81 4.12
N ASP A 174 2.01 6.73 3.80
CA ASP A 174 0.81 6.98 4.60
C ASP A 174 -0.19 5.83 4.41
N GLY A 175 -0.69 5.26 5.51
CA GLY A 175 -1.58 4.10 5.47
C GLY A 175 -0.93 2.77 5.07
N VAL A 176 0.37 2.77 4.73
CA VAL A 176 1.17 1.57 4.45
C VAL A 176 2.27 1.38 5.51
N LEU A 177 3.27 2.25 5.53
CA LEU A 177 4.40 2.19 6.46
C LEU A 177 4.15 2.99 7.75
N ILE A 178 3.38 4.07 7.65
CA ILE A 178 3.11 5.01 8.73
C ILE A 178 1.60 5.25 8.85
N GLU A 179 1.13 5.31 10.08
CA GLU A 179 -0.16 5.93 10.42
C GLU A 179 0.08 7.41 10.77
N ASP A 180 -0.62 8.29 10.06
CA ASP A 180 -0.43 9.75 10.05
C ASP A 180 -1.10 10.45 11.24
N GLY A 181 -0.44 10.39 12.40
CA GLY A 181 -0.90 11.07 13.62
C GLY A 181 -0.45 12.54 13.71
N GLY A 182 0.67 12.89 13.10
CA GLY A 182 1.36 14.16 13.28
C GLY A 182 0.63 15.36 12.68
N TYR A 183 0.07 15.25 11.47
CA TYR A 183 -0.71 16.35 10.88
C TYR A 183 -1.95 16.67 11.72
N TYR A 184 -2.64 15.62 12.19
CA TYR A 184 -3.81 15.79 13.04
C TYR A 184 -3.45 16.44 14.37
N ALA A 185 -2.37 15.98 15.03
CA ALA A 185 -1.88 16.61 16.25
C ALA A 185 -1.46 18.07 16.04
N ALA A 186 -0.85 18.39 14.89
CA ALA A 186 -0.47 19.75 14.52
C ALA A 186 -1.69 20.66 14.32
N LEU A 187 -2.75 20.16 13.69
CA LEU A 187 -4.04 20.85 13.57
C LEU A 187 -4.59 21.21 14.95
N ILE A 188 -4.67 20.24 15.87
CA ILE A 188 -5.18 20.48 17.23
C ILE A 188 -4.33 21.52 17.96
N LYS A 189 -2.99 21.34 17.98
CA LYS A 189 -2.08 22.28 18.65
C LYS A 189 -2.14 23.69 18.05
N THR A 190 -2.34 23.80 16.73
CA THR A 190 -2.51 25.08 16.03
C THR A 190 -3.78 25.79 16.50
N LEU A 191 -4.90 25.08 16.55
CA LEU A 191 -6.17 25.64 17.02
C LEU A 191 -6.14 25.99 18.52
N ASP A 192 -5.51 25.15 19.34
CA ASP A 192 -5.27 25.42 20.76
C ASP A 192 -4.39 26.66 20.98
N TYR A 193 -3.42 26.87 20.11
CA TYR A 193 -2.60 28.08 20.14
C TYR A 193 -3.46 29.34 19.87
N PHE A 194 -4.34 29.30 18.86
CA PHE A 194 -5.25 30.42 18.57
C PHE A 194 -6.20 30.70 19.74
N ASN A 195 -6.80 29.66 20.31
CA ASN A 195 -7.67 29.80 21.49
C ASN A 195 -6.94 30.44 22.66
N ARG A 196 -5.71 30.00 22.97
CA ARG A 196 -4.89 30.59 24.03
C ARG A 196 -4.57 32.06 23.76
N LEU A 197 -4.30 32.44 22.51
CA LEU A 197 -4.09 33.85 22.15
C LEU A 197 -5.33 34.70 22.44
N MET A 198 -6.52 34.20 22.09
CA MET A 198 -7.82 34.82 22.38
C MET A 198 -8.22 34.74 23.87
N GLY A 199 -7.45 34.06 24.73
CA GLY A 199 -7.75 33.91 26.16
C GLY A 199 -8.79 32.84 26.48
N ALA A 200 -9.05 31.92 25.55
CA ALA A 200 -9.95 30.79 25.71
C ALA A 200 -9.21 29.53 26.22
N GLY A 201 -9.98 28.56 26.70
CA GLY A 201 -9.47 27.22 27.06
C GLY A 201 -9.18 26.35 25.82
N PRO A 202 -8.74 25.09 26.06
CA PRO A 202 -8.48 24.14 24.98
C PRO A 202 -9.68 23.95 24.05
N ILE A 203 -9.39 23.63 22.80
CA ILE A 203 -10.40 23.42 21.77
C ILE A 203 -10.89 21.97 21.75
N ALA A 204 -12.21 21.79 21.68
CA ALA A 204 -12.81 20.49 21.47
C ALA A 204 -12.94 20.22 19.96
N PHE A 205 -11.94 19.55 19.39
CA PHE A 205 -11.93 19.11 18.00
C PHE A 205 -11.73 17.59 17.92
N GLU A 206 -12.80 16.86 18.22
CA GLU A 206 -12.83 15.39 18.20
C GLU A 206 -13.38 14.85 16.87
N ALA A 207 -13.35 13.52 16.69
CA ALA A 207 -13.80 12.86 15.46
C ALA A 207 -15.17 13.34 14.94
N PRO A 208 -16.24 13.49 15.76
CA PRO A 208 -17.52 13.98 15.26
C PRO A 208 -17.48 15.40 14.70
N THR A 209 -16.60 16.26 15.23
CA THR A 209 -16.38 17.61 14.71
C THR A 209 -15.59 17.53 13.41
N ARG A 210 -14.48 16.78 13.40
CA ARG A 210 -13.65 16.58 12.21
C ARG A 210 -14.42 16.02 11.02
N ASP A 211 -15.23 14.99 11.25
CA ASP A 211 -16.00 14.31 10.20
C ASP A 211 -16.99 15.27 9.52
N GLN A 212 -17.47 16.31 10.23
CA GLN A 212 -18.32 17.35 9.63
C GLN A 212 -17.57 18.18 8.57
N PHE A 213 -16.27 18.44 8.77
CA PHE A 213 -15.44 19.17 7.80
C PHE A 213 -15.01 18.25 6.65
N GLN A 214 -14.52 17.04 6.96
CA GLN A 214 -14.01 16.10 5.96
C GLN A 214 -15.10 15.67 4.97
N SER A 215 -16.32 15.40 5.45
CA SER A 215 -17.47 15.06 4.58
C SER A 215 -17.84 16.16 3.57
N ARG A 216 -17.30 17.38 3.73
CA ARG A 216 -17.54 18.55 2.87
C ARG A 216 -16.32 18.98 2.06
N GLY A 217 -15.29 18.12 2.02
CA GLY A 217 -14.07 18.35 1.23
C GLY A 217 -13.02 19.21 1.93
N TYR A 218 -13.20 19.56 3.21
CA TYR A 218 -12.14 20.16 4.02
C TYR A 218 -11.32 19.04 4.66
N VAL A 219 -10.47 18.44 3.83
CA VAL A 219 -9.58 17.32 4.19
C VAL A 219 -8.13 17.74 4.38
N ASN A 220 -7.75 18.92 3.89
CA ASN A 220 -6.41 19.50 4.04
C ASN A 220 -6.38 20.50 5.21
N GLU A 221 -5.42 20.34 6.10
CA GLU A 221 -5.21 21.17 7.29
C GLU A 221 -4.96 22.65 6.95
N TRP A 222 -4.39 22.94 5.78
CA TRP A 222 -4.05 24.28 5.33
C TRP A 222 -5.29 25.10 5.00
N ASP A 223 -6.40 24.46 4.63
CA ASP A 223 -7.70 25.13 4.45
C ASP A 223 -8.56 25.05 5.73
N LEU A 224 -8.38 23.98 6.51
CA LEU A 224 -9.14 23.72 7.73
C LEU A 224 -8.75 24.67 8.89
N CYS A 225 -7.45 24.87 9.14
CA CYS A 225 -6.97 25.76 10.19
C CYS A 225 -7.49 27.22 10.02
N PRO A 226 -7.37 27.85 8.82
CA PRO A 226 -7.96 29.17 8.55
C PRO A 226 -9.47 29.22 8.76
N LEU A 227 -10.20 28.22 8.26
CA LEU A 227 -11.66 28.15 8.42
C LEU A 227 -12.08 28.08 9.88
N CYS A 228 -11.45 27.20 10.65
CA CYS A 228 -11.69 27.09 12.09
C CYS A 228 -11.41 28.40 12.82
N ALA A 229 -10.26 29.04 12.55
CA ALA A 229 -9.94 30.35 13.15
C ALA A 229 -10.99 31.42 12.77
N GLY A 230 -11.37 31.49 11.50
CA GLY A 230 -12.35 32.44 11.00
C GLY A 230 -13.74 32.27 11.64
N ILE A 231 -14.24 31.04 11.76
CA ILE A 231 -15.52 30.74 12.42
C ILE A 231 -15.50 31.24 13.87
N LEU A 232 -14.44 30.92 14.62
CA LEU A 232 -14.32 31.34 16.03
C LEU A 232 -14.30 32.86 16.16
N LEU A 233 -13.62 33.57 15.26
CA LEU A 233 -13.56 35.04 15.25
C LEU A 233 -14.94 35.66 15.03
N ILE A 234 -15.65 35.22 13.99
CA ILE A 234 -16.97 35.75 13.65
C ILE A 234 -17.98 35.47 14.76
N GLU A 235 -17.98 34.26 15.31
CA GLU A 235 -18.91 33.89 16.39
C GLU A 235 -18.61 34.59 17.70
N THR A 236 -17.34 34.82 18.03
CA THR A 236 -16.97 35.60 19.20
C THR A 236 -17.45 37.05 19.07
N LEU A 237 -17.30 37.65 17.88
CA LEU A 237 -17.84 38.98 17.59
C LEU A 237 -19.37 39.02 17.63
N ALA A 238 -20.05 37.99 17.12
CA ALA A 238 -21.51 37.89 17.16
C ALA A 238 -22.04 37.85 18.60
N ARG A 239 -21.36 37.11 19.49
CA ARG A 239 -21.69 37.04 20.92
C ARG A 239 -21.32 38.33 21.67
N GLN A 240 -20.38 39.12 21.17
CA GLN A 240 -19.87 40.33 21.82
C GLN A 240 -19.68 41.51 20.85
N PRO A 241 -20.77 42.10 20.32
CA PRO A 241 -20.69 43.13 19.28
C PRO A 241 -20.05 44.46 19.75
N GLY A 242 -19.86 44.63 21.07
CA GLY A 242 -19.20 45.79 21.67
C GLY A 242 -17.67 45.76 21.61
N LEU A 243 -17.06 44.65 21.17
CA LEU A 243 -15.60 44.54 21.02
C LEU A 243 -15.07 45.58 20.01
N ARG A 244 -13.96 46.22 20.37
CA ARG A 244 -13.26 47.19 19.53
C ARG A 244 -11.99 46.54 19.01
N LEU A 245 -11.98 46.23 17.72
CA LEU A 245 -10.82 45.64 17.06
C LEU A 245 -10.15 46.67 16.17
N THR A 246 -8.83 46.64 16.15
CA THR A 246 -7.98 47.48 15.31
C THR A 246 -7.08 46.60 14.44
N PRO A 247 -6.69 47.05 13.24
CA PRO A 247 -5.77 46.30 12.39
C PRO A 247 -4.46 46.01 13.13
N ALA A 248 -4.04 44.74 13.08
CA ALA A 248 -2.83 44.26 13.71
C ALA A 248 -2.38 42.97 13.00
N PRO A 249 -1.09 42.56 13.11
CA PRO A 249 -0.64 41.25 12.67
C PRO A 249 -1.47 40.13 13.30
N PHE A 250 -1.62 38.99 12.61
CA PHE A 250 -2.54 37.91 12.98
C PHE A 250 -2.59 37.57 14.47
N GLU A 251 -1.46 37.27 15.11
CA GLU A 251 -1.46 36.91 16.54
C GLU A 251 -1.87 38.07 17.47
N ASP A 252 -1.43 39.28 17.16
CA ASP A 252 -1.81 40.48 17.92
C ASP A 252 -3.29 40.82 17.73
N PHE A 253 -3.83 40.54 16.55
CA PHE A 253 -5.26 40.62 16.29
C PHE A 253 -6.03 39.64 17.17
N LEU A 254 -5.61 38.37 17.24
CA LEU A 254 -6.25 37.37 18.12
C LEU A 254 -6.21 37.78 19.60
N ARG A 255 -5.12 38.42 20.06
CA ARG A 255 -4.99 38.89 21.45
C ARG A 255 -6.02 39.96 21.84
N GLN A 256 -6.61 40.67 20.87
CA GLN A 256 -7.66 41.67 21.14
C GLN A 256 -8.99 41.03 21.60
N PHE A 257 -9.15 39.71 21.45
CA PHE A 257 -10.31 38.96 21.95
C PHE A 257 -10.17 38.52 23.41
N ARG A 258 -9.06 38.81 24.09
CA ARG A 258 -8.86 38.41 25.50
C ARG A 258 -9.95 38.98 26.40
N GLY A 259 -10.58 38.08 27.16
CA GLY A 259 -11.75 38.41 28.01
C GLY A 259 -13.09 38.22 27.30
N ALA A 260 -13.09 37.89 26.01
CA ALA A 260 -14.28 37.48 25.28
C ALA A 260 -14.65 36.02 25.57
N ALA A 261 -15.95 35.72 25.48
CA ALA A 261 -16.46 34.36 25.59
C ALA A 261 -16.36 33.64 24.22
N VAL A 262 -15.17 33.11 23.93
CA VAL A 262 -14.91 32.35 22.69
C VAL A 262 -15.69 31.01 22.72
N PRO A 263 -16.46 30.69 21.67
CA PRO A 263 -17.21 29.43 21.58
C PRO A 263 -16.32 28.22 21.31
N GLN A 264 -16.88 27.02 21.45
CA GLN A 264 -16.28 25.79 20.94
C GLN A 264 -16.72 25.53 19.49
N LEU A 265 -15.80 25.07 18.63
CA LEU A 265 -16.11 24.78 17.22
C LEU A 265 -17.27 23.81 17.04
N ALA A 266 -17.34 22.77 17.89
CA ALA A 266 -18.41 21.78 17.88
C ALA A 266 -19.82 22.39 18.01
N GLU A 267 -19.93 23.56 18.67
CA GLU A 267 -21.20 24.26 18.85
C GLU A 267 -21.60 25.07 17.62
N VAL A 268 -20.62 25.65 16.92
CA VAL A 268 -20.86 26.77 15.99
C VAL A 268 -20.45 26.51 14.54
N ALA A 269 -19.70 25.45 14.22
CA ALA A 269 -19.16 25.27 12.87
C ALA A 269 -20.24 24.93 11.82
N ARG A 270 -21.26 24.16 12.20
CA ARG A 270 -22.25 23.58 11.28
C ARG A 270 -22.96 24.60 10.37
N PRO A 271 -23.49 25.75 10.85
CA PRO A 271 -24.17 26.71 9.98
C PRO A 271 -23.26 27.35 8.92
N TYR A 272 -21.96 27.48 9.20
CA TYR A 272 -20.98 27.97 8.22
C TYR A 272 -20.70 26.92 7.16
N LEU A 273 -20.49 25.67 7.58
CA LEU A 273 -20.27 24.55 6.67
C LEU A 273 -21.43 24.38 5.68
N GLU A 274 -22.68 24.47 6.14
CA GLU A 274 -23.87 24.40 5.28
C GLU A 274 -23.97 25.54 4.24
N GLN A 275 -23.42 26.71 4.55
CA GLN A 275 -23.37 27.84 3.61
C GLN A 275 -22.23 27.68 2.60
N ILE A 276 -21.07 27.20 3.07
CA ILE A 276 -19.90 26.91 2.24
C ILE A 276 -20.23 25.85 1.18
N ASP A 277 -21.02 24.83 1.54
CA ASP A 277 -21.50 23.79 0.61
C ASP A 277 -22.25 24.36 -0.60
N ARG A 278 -22.86 25.54 -0.44
CA ARG A 278 -23.65 26.21 -1.49
C ARG A 278 -22.83 27.23 -2.29
N ALA A 279 -21.62 27.57 -1.82
CA ALA A 279 -20.75 28.55 -2.46
C ALA A 279 -19.92 27.90 -3.58
N GLN A 280 -19.62 28.69 -4.61
CA GLN A 280 -18.76 28.29 -5.73
C GLN A 280 -17.33 28.80 -5.50
N GLY A 281 -16.32 28.09 -6.02
CA GLY A 281 -14.91 28.50 -5.92
C GLY A 281 -14.05 27.51 -5.14
N LYS A 282 -12.78 27.87 -4.91
CA LYS A 282 -11.84 27.02 -4.15
C LYS A 282 -12.23 26.97 -2.66
N PRO A 283 -11.81 25.94 -1.88
CA PRO A 283 -12.15 25.81 -0.46
C PRO A 283 -11.86 27.08 0.38
N ALA A 284 -10.66 27.67 0.24
CA ALA A 284 -10.29 28.89 0.95
C ALA A 284 -11.14 30.12 0.54
N GLU A 285 -11.41 30.28 -0.76
CA GLU A 285 -12.23 31.38 -1.29
C GLU A 285 -13.68 31.30 -0.76
N ARG A 286 -14.29 30.11 -0.83
CA ARG A 286 -15.65 29.86 -0.32
C ARG A 286 -15.74 30.15 1.18
N ALA A 287 -14.77 29.66 1.95
CA ALA A 287 -14.69 29.89 3.39
C ALA A 287 -14.62 31.39 3.71
N ARG A 288 -13.70 32.12 3.06
CA ARG A 288 -13.54 33.57 3.21
C ARG A 288 -14.84 34.31 2.90
N ASP A 289 -15.46 34.02 1.76
CA ASP A 289 -16.63 34.77 1.30
C ASP A 289 -17.85 34.53 2.21
N VAL A 290 -18.03 33.30 2.72
CA VAL A 290 -19.07 33.00 3.73
C VAL A 290 -18.81 33.76 5.03
N LEU A 291 -17.56 33.79 5.50
CA LEU A 291 -17.20 34.49 6.74
C LEU A 291 -17.33 36.03 6.60
N LEU A 292 -16.97 36.59 5.44
CA LEU A 292 -17.16 38.02 5.15
C LEU A 292 -18.64 38.38 5.08
N ASN A 293 -19.47 37.53 4.48
CA ASN A 293 -20.92 37.72 4.45
C ASN A 293 -21.52 37.66 5.86
N ALA A 294 -21.09 36.70 6.69
CA ALA A 294 -21.51 36.61 8.09
C ALA A 294 -21.10 37.87 8.87
N LEU A 295 -19.85 38.32 8.72
CA LEU A 295 -19.34 39.56 9.31
C LEU A 295 -20.18 40.77 8.91
N ALA A 296 -20.56 40.89 7.64
CA ALA A 296 -21.37 42.00 7.11
C ALA A 296 -22.73 42.14 7.80
N GLN A 297 -23.31 41.04 8.31
CA GLN A 297 -24.60 41.04 9.01
C GLN A 297 -24.48 41.36 10.51
N LEU A 298 -23.27 41.36 11.08
CA LEU A 298 -23.11 41.60 12.51
C LEU A 298 -23.32 43.08 12.88
N PRO A 299 -23.96 43.38 14.03
CA PRO A 299 -24.16 44.74 14.53
C PRO A 299 -22.90 45.29 15.23
N VAL A 300 -21.74 45.17 14.57
CA VAL A 300 -20.44 45.68 15.05
C VAL A 300 -20.15 47.06 14.48
N ARG A 301 -19.22 47.77 15.12
CA ARG A 301 -18.70 49.05 14.62
C ARG A 301 -17.98 48.87 13.29
N GLU A 302 -17.96 49.93 12.48
CA GLU A 302 -17.34 49.89 11.14
C GLU A 302 -15.82 49.72 11.19
N ASP A 303 -15.15 50.29 12.19
CA ASP A 303 -13.71 50.09 12.41
C ASP A 303 -13.38 48.63 12.73
N THR A 304 -14.13 48.02 13.66
CA THR A 304 -14.04 46.58 13.97
C THR A 304 -14.30 45.73 12.72
N ARG A 305 -15.36 46.03 11.96
CA ARG A 305 -15.73 45.30 10.73
C ARG A 305 -14.60 45.35 9.70
N ALA A 306 -14.08 46.53 9.42
CA ALA A 306 -13.00 46.71 8.45
C ALA A 306 -11.73 45.97 8.87
N ALA A 307 -11.36 46.03 10.16
CA ALA A 307 -10.19 45.34 10.69
C ALA A 307 -10.33 43.82 10.60
N THR A 308 -11.49 43.26 10.93
CA THR A 308 -11.75 41.81 10.80
C THR A 308 -11.80 41.36 9.35
N ALA A 309 -12.41 42.14 8.45
CA ALA A 309 -12.44 41.82 7.03
C ALA A 309 -11.03 41.78 6.44
N ALA A 310 -10.17 42.75 6.78
CA ALA A 310 -8.78 42.76 6.35
C ALA A 310 -8.01 41.51 6.80
N LEU A 311 -8.20 41.07 8.05
CA LEU A 311 -7.60 39.83 8.54
C LEU A 311 -8.10 38.60 7.78
N LEU A 312 -9.41 38.49 7.52
CA LEU A 312 -9.96 37.38 6.74
C LEU A 312 -9.40 37.37 5.31
N HIS A 313 -9.16 38.53 4.70
CA HIS A 313 -8.50 38.57 3.41
C HIS A 313 -7.05 38.06 3.50
N GLU A 314 -6.29 38.47 4.51
CA GLU A 314 -4.92 38.00 4.74
C GLU A 314 -4.86 36.48 4.91
N VAL A 315 -5.62 35.95 5.88
CA VAL A 315 -5.58 34.54 6.31
C VAL A 315 -6.03 33.56 5.21
N PHE A 316 -6.86 34.00 4.26
CA PHE A 316 -7.37 33.15 3.16
C PHE A 316 -6.75 33.44 1.78
N SER A 317 -5.80 34.38 1.67
CA SER A 317 -5.26 34.79 0.35
C SER A 317 -4.27 33.77 -0.24
N GLN A 318 -3.34 33.26 0.57
CA GLN A 318 -2.26 32.37 0.13
C GLN A 318 -2.05 31.23 1.14
N THR A 319 -3.14 30.52 1.49
CA THR A 319 -3.15 29.50 2.56
C THR A 319 -2.10 28.40 2.42
N HIS A 320 -1.53 28.22 1.22
CA HIS A 320 -0.57 27.17 0.90
C HIS A 320 0.88 27.68 0.81
N GLU A 321 1.11 28.98 1.02
CA GLU A 321 2.45 29.60 0.98
C GLU A 321 2.92 29.95 2.39
N VAL A 322 3.84 29.14 2.94
CA VAL A 322 4.37 29.33 4.30
C VAL A 322 4.96 30.73 4.50
N ASP A 323 5.57 31.34 3.50
CA ASP A 323 6.16 32.68 3.62
C ASP A 323 5.13 33.79 3.90
N HIS A 324 3.87 33.58 3.49
CA HIS A 324 2.82 34.60 3.53
C HIS A 324 1.64 34.24 4.45
N ALA A 325 1.39 32.96 4.73
CA ALA A 325 0.23 32.52 5.50
C ALA A 325 0.57 32.29 6.98
N PRO A 326 0.16 33.18 7.91
CA PRO A 326 0.54 33.09 9.33
C PRO A 326 -0.01 31.84 10.02
N VAL A 327 -1.19 31.37 9.60
CA VAL A 327 -1.79 30.12 10.11
C VAL A 327 -0.96 28.91 9.67
N THR A 328 -0.57 28.89 8.39
CA THR A 328 0.23 27.79 7.81
C THR A 328 1.63 27.77 8.40
N GLN A 329 2.24 28.91 8.71
CA GLN A 329 3.52 28.98 9.43
C GLN A 329 3.46 28.25 10.77
N ILE A 330 2.42 28.51 11.56
CA ILE A 330 2.24 27.90 12.89
C ILE A 330 2.03 26.39 12.76
N PHE A 331 1.16 25.98 11.84
CA PHE A 331 0.92 24.57 11.56
C PHE A 331 2.21 23.87 11.11
N GLN A 332 2.90 24.44 10.14
CA GLN A 332 4.11 23.87 9.56
C GLN A 332 5.22 23.75 10.59
N GLU A 333 5.43 24.76 11.43
CA GLU A 333 6.41 24.71 12.51
C GLU A 333 6.15 23.55 13.48
N LEU A 334 4.88 23.28 13.79
CA LEU A 334 4.50 22.15 14.65
C LEU A 334 4.67 20.79 13.94
N VAL A 335 4.36 20.71 12.65
CA VAL A 335 4.53 19.48 11.85
C VAL A 335 6.01 19.05 11.82
N ILE A 336 6.91 19.93 11.39
CA ILE A 336 8.33 19.57 11.21
C ILE A 336 9.24 19.94 12.39
N GLY A 337 8.71 20.64 13.39
CA GLY A 337 9.45 21.09 14.57
C GLY A 337 10.20 22.41 14.34
N SER A 338 10.45 23.13 15.43
CA SER A 338 10.94 24.52 15.40
C SER A 338 12.34 24.67 14.76
N GLN A 339 13.23 23.70 14.95
CA GLN A 339 14.56 23.73 14.36
C GLN A 339 14.49 23.59 12.84
N LEU A 340 13.88 22.50 12.35
CA LEU A 340 13.76 22.23 10.91
C LEU A 340 12.92 23.28 10.20
N TYR A 341 11.93 23.86 10.86
CA TYR A 341 11.18 25.01 10.35
C TYR A 341 12.09 26.20 10.02
N THR A 342 12.99 26.55 10.94
CA THR A 342 13.95 27.64 10.72
C THR A 342 14.89 27.32 9.57
N GLU A 343 15.36 26.08 9.48
CA GLU A 343 16.27 25.61 8.43
C GLU A 343 15.60 25.54 7.05
N SER A 344 14.32 25.15 7.01
CA SER A 344 13.55 24.94 5.77
C SER A 344 12.94 26.21 5.20
N TYR A 345 12.62 27.20 6.04
CA TYR A 345 11.94 28.43 5.60
C TYR A 345 12.74 29.71 5.88
N GLY A 346 13.81 29.65 6.67
CA GLY A 346 14.56 30.86 7.06
C GLY A 346 13.76 31.82 7.96
N LEU A 347 12.63 31.34 8.52
CA LEU A 347 11.74 32.10 9.37
C LEU A 347 12.05 31.82 10.85
N PRO A 348 11.93 32.82 11.75
CA PRO A 348 12.14 32.58 13.17
C PRO A 348 11.06 31.65 13.74
N PRO A 349 11.43 30.71 14.63
CA PRO A 349 10.46 29.82 15.25
C PRO A 349 9.66 30.56 16.33
N ARG A 350 8.42 30.13 16.55
CA ARG A 350 7.51 30.59 17.61
C ARG A 350 7.58 29.71 18.84
N PHE A 351 7.93 28.45 18.65
CA PHE A 351 7.97 27.41 19.66
C PHE A 351 9.41 26.89 19.84
N THR A 352 9.54 25.93 20.74
CA THR A 352 10.75 25.11 20.92
C THR A 352 10.34 23.64 21.00
N GLU A 353 9.53 23.22 20.04
CA GLU A 353 8.88 21.90 20.04
C GLU A 353 9.60 20.96 19.05
N PRO A 354 9.65 19.65 19.37
CA PRO A 354 10.03 18.64 18.39
C PRO A 354 8.97 18.52 17.28
N SER A 355 9.33 17.86 16.18
CA SER A 355 8.40 17.51 15.10
C SER A 355 7.29 16.58 15.60
N LEU A 356 6.03 16.95 15.33
CA LEU A 356 4.89 16.08 15.60
C LEU A 356 4.82 14.87 14.66
N LEU A 357 5.41 14.96 13.46
CA LEU A 357 5.60 13.77 12.62
C LEU A 357 6.53 12.74 13.26
N ILE A 358 7.43 13.14 14.17
CA ILE A 358 8.27 12.19 14.90
C ILE A 358 7.58 11.69 16.18
N THR A 359 6.86 12.56 16.88
CA THR A 359 6.29 12.20 18.20
C THR A 359 4.93 11.52 18.13
N GLU A 360 4.14 11.75 17.07
CA GLU A 360 2.74 11.32 16.98
C GLU A 360 2.45 10.33 15.84
N ASP A 361 3.25 10.31 14.77
CA ASP A 361 3.13 9.26 13.75
C ASP A 361 3.53 7.90 14.34
N ARG A 362 2.95 6.83 13.79
CA ARG A 362 3.21 5.46 14.24
C ARG A 362 3.70 4.57 13.11
N SER A 363 4.78 3.82 13.36
CA SER A 363 5.26 2.79 12.45
C SER A 363 4.23 1.65 12.35
N LEU A 364 3.73 1.38 11.15
CA LEU A 364 2.86 0.25 10.85
C LEU A 364 3.65 -1.01 10.50
N ILE A 365 4.90 -0.84 10.04
CA ILE A 365 5.83 -1.95 9.82
C ILE A 365 6.60 -2.28 11.10
N ASP A 366 6.64 -3.56 11.46
CA ASP A 366 7.34 -4.06 12.65
C ASP A 366 8.82 -4.38 12.40
N ASP A 367 9.58 -4.59 13.47
CA ASP A 367 11.01 -4.87 13.37
C ASP A 367 11.33 -6.21 12.67
N VAL A 368 10.39 -7.17 12.67
CA VAL A 368 10.58 -8.45 11.98
C VAL A 368 10.54 -8.22 10.48
N ALA A 369 9.53 -7.51 9.99
CA ALA A 369 9.37 -7.14 8.60
C ALA A 369 10.53 -6.23 8.12
N LYS A 370 10.93 -5.22 8.93
CA LYS A 370 12.10 -4.38 8.63
C LYS A 370 13.38 -5.21 8.45
N ARG A 371 13.64 -6.16 9.36
CA ARG A 371 14.81 -7.06 9.25
C ARG A 371 14.75 -7.93 8.00
N LYS A 372 13.57 -8.44 7.62
CA LYS A 372 13.41 -9.21 6.38
C LYS A 372 13.76 -8.39 5.14
N LEU A 373 13.21 -7.17 5.04
CA LEU A 373 13.55 -6.25 3.94
C LEU A 373 15.06 -6.00 3.87
N ALA A 374 15.70 -5.73 5.01
CA ALA A 374 17.14 -5.52 5.06
C ALA A 374 17.93 -6.76 4.61
N VAL A 375 17.52 -7.97 5.01
CA VAL A 375 18.13 -9.24 4.56
C VAL A 375 17.99 -9.41 3.06
N TRP A 376 16.80 -9.19 2.49
CA TRP A 376 16.59 -9.33 1.05
C TRP A 376 17.40 -8.34 0.23
N VAL A 377 17.52 -7.11 0.70
CA VAL A 377 18.36 -6.08 0.05
C VAL A 377 19.83 -6.44 0.15
N GLN A 378 20.31 -6.87 1.33
CA GLN A 378 21.71 -7.29 1.51
C GLN A 378 22.08 -8.52 0.68
N ALA A 379 21.12 -9.42 0.45
CA ALA A 379 21.29 -10.61 -0.37
C ALA A 379 21.07 -10.36 -1.87
N ASP A 380 20.81 -9.12 -2.29
CA ASP A 380 20.45 -8.74 -3.67
C ASP A 380 19.24 -9.53 -4.21
N GLN A 381 18.36 -10.00 -3.32
CA GLN A 381 17.10 -10.66 -3.68
C GLN A 381 16.05 -9.63 -4.07
N ALA A 382 16.13 -8.41 -3.53
CA ALA A 382 15.19 -7.34 -3.74
C ALA A 382 15.87 -5.96 -3.70
N GLN A 383 15.35 -5.04 -4.52
CA GLN A 383 15.69 -3.63 -4.51
C GLN A 383 14.49 -2.83 -4.00
N VAL A 384 14.68 -1.91 -3.05
CA VAL A 384 13.58 -1.22 -2.38
C VAL A 384 13.61 0.27 -2.70
N CYS A 385 12.44 0.87 -2.95
CA CYS A 385 12.28 2.32 -2.97
C CYS A 385 10.99 2.73 -2.26
N ILE A 386 11.08 3.81 -1.49
CA ILE A 386 9.93 4.45 -0.86
C ILE A 386 9.43 5.56 -1.78
N TYR A 387 8.12 5.65 -2.01
CA TYR A 387 7.53 6.73 -2.78
C TYR A 387 6.28 7.23 -2.07
N THR A 388 6.02 8.53 -2.04
CA THR A 388 4.91 9.08 -1.23
C THR A 388 4.48 10.45 -1.71
N ALA A 389 3.24 10.84 -1.42
CA ALA A 389 2.77 12.20 -1.62
C ALA A 389 3.25 13.19 -0.53
N ARG A 390 3.91 12.73 0.54
CA ARG A 390 4.47 13.64 1.56
C ARG A 390 5.43 14.66 0.92
N PRO A 391 5.40 15.93 1.37
CA PRO A 391 6.47 16.88 1.10
C PRO A 391 7.84 16.29 1.42
N SER A 392 8.84 16.73 0.68
CA SER A 392 10.22 16.30 0.91
C SER A 392 11.21 17.36 0.49
N LEU A 393 12.49 17.11 0.76
CA LEU A 393 13.56 17.87 0.16
C LEU A 393 13.71 17.50 -1.34
N PRO A 394 14.41 18.34 -2.14
CA PRO A 394 14.87 17.95 -3.47
C PRO A 394 15.75 16.68 -3.42
N PRO A 395 15.97 16.01 -4.57
CA PRO A 395 16.75 14.78 -4.65
C PRO A 395 18.09 14.88 -3.91
N ALA A 396 18.44 13.83 -3.17
CA ALA A 396 19.63 13.84 -2.33
C ALA A 396 20.93 13.93 -3.15
N ASP A 397 20.88 13.48 -4.40
CA ASP A 397 21.98 13.44 -5.38
C ASP A 397 22.01 14.64 -6.34
N ASP A 398 21.18 15.68 -6.14
CA ASP A 398 21.26 16.92 -6.92
C ASP A 398 22.56 17.69 -6.58
N PRO A 399 23.48 17.91 -7.55
CA PRO A 399 24.72 18.63 -7.29
C PRO A 399 24.49 20.11 -6.90
N ASP A 400 23.35 20.68 -7.30
CA ASP A 400 22.98 22.07 -7.03
C ASP A 400 22.11 22.23 -5.78
N ARG A 401 22.07 21.23 -4.90
CA ARG A 401 21.26 21.25 -3.67
C ARG A 401 21.79 22.29 -2.67
N THR A 402 21.53 23.57 -2.93
CA THR A 402 21.93 24.72 -2.10
C THR A 402 20.71 25.43 -1.54
N LEU A 403 20.64 25.54 -0.21
CA LEU A 403 19.53 26.09 0.61
C LEU A 403 18.15 25.49 0.32
N HIS A 404 17.61 24.78 1.32
CA HIS A 404 16.32 24.07 1.26
C HIS A 404 15.09 24.98 1.38
N LEU A 405 15.23 26.27 1.04
CA LEU A 405 14.17 27.25 1.26
C LEU A 405 12.90 26.86 0.49
N GLY A 406 11.81 26.65 1.23
CA GLY A 406 10.50 26.29 0.69
C GLY A 406 10.24 24.79 0.51
N TYR A 407 11.18 23.91 0.89
CA TYR A 407 10.98 22.46 0.87
C TYR A 407 10.85 21.90 2.29
N SER A 408 9.76 21.18 2.55
CA SER A 408 9.49 20.58 3.85
C SER A 408 9.98 19.13 3.93
N PRO A 409 10.85 18.73 4.87
CA PRO A 409 11.47 17.40 4.94
C PRO A 409 10.56 16.32 5.58
N GLU A 410 9.28 16.29 5.23
CA GLU A 410 8.28 15.46 5.94
C GLU A 410 8.42 13.97 5.63
N ALA A 411 8.72 13.62 4.38
CA ALA A 411 9.02 12.25 4.01
C ALA A 411 10.33 11.78 4.64
N GLU A 412 11.36 12.63 4.72
CA GLU A 412 12.61 12.32 5.41
C GLU A 412 12.39 12.06 6.90
N LEU A 413 11.55 12.86 7.58
CA LEU A 413 11.15 12.61 8.97
C LEU A 413 10.41 11.28 9.11
N GLY A 414 9.56 10.92 8.15
CA GLY A 414 8.94 9.60 8.09
C GLY A 414 9.96 8.47 8.01
N LEU A 415 10.96 8.56 7.13
CA LEU A 415 12.03 7.54 7.05
C LEU A 415 12.89 7.49 8.32
N GLN A 416 13.14 8.64 8.95
CA GLN A 416 13.84 8.72 10.23
C GLN A 416 13.05 8.00 11.34
N LEU A 417 11.73 8.21 11.42
CA LEU A 417 10.85 7.50 12.36
C LEU A 417 10.91 5.98 12.13
N LEU A 418 10.97 5.56 10.87
CA LEU A 418 11.01 4.15 10.50
C LEU A 418 12.39 3.50 10.68
N ASP A 419 13.45 4.29 10.91
CA ASP A 419 14.85 3.85 10.88
C ASP A 419 15.19 3.14 9.55
N MET A 420 14.78 3.76 8.44
CA MET A 420 14.98 3.25 7.08
C MET A 420 15.84 4.20 6.24
N SER A 421 16.72 3.62 5.43
CA SER A 421 17.62 4.35 4.52
C SER A 421 17.54 3.78 3.11
N TYR A 422 16.36 3.91 2.50
CA TYR A 422 16.10 3.51 1.11
C TYR A 422 15.96 4.75 0.22
N PRO A 423 16.18 4.63 -1.10
CA PRO A 423 15.86 5.69 -2.05
C PRO A 423 14.44 6.18 -1.88
N LEU A 424 14.25 7.50 -1.97
CA LEU A 424 12.96 8.15 -1.75
C LEU A 424 12.53 8.90 -3.00
N ILE A 425 11.27 8.76 -3.40
CA ILE A 425 10.64 9.61 -4.42
C ILE A 425 9.35 10.21 -3.85
N ALA A 426 9.44 11.47 -3.43
CA ALA A 426 8.38 12.18 -2.72
C ALA A 426 8.06 13.54 -3.38
N THR A 427 7.11 14.30 -2.84
CA THR A 427 6.56 15.50 -3.51
C THR A 427 7.62 16.57 -3.81
N GLY A 428 8.53 16.86 -2.88
CA GLY A 428 9.63 17.82 -3.11
C GLY A 428 10.55 17.44 -4.27
N ARG A 429 10.79 16.14 -4.46
CA ARG A 429 11.55 15.62 -5.60
C ARG A 429 10.82 15.81 -6.93
N VAL A 430 9.50 15.64 -6.92
CA VAL A 430 8.65 15.90 -8.10
C VAL A 430 8.54 17.40 -8.39
N GLN A 431 8.46 18.25 -7.36
CA GLN A 431 8.51 19.72 -7.51
C GLN A 431 9.83 20.18 -8.11
N TRP A 432 10.96 19.63 -7.63
CA TRP A 432 12.27 19.84 -8.22
C TRP A 432 12.29 19.46 -9.70
N LEU A 433 11.74 18.29 -10.05
CA LEU A 433 11.66 17.84 -11.44
C LEU A 433 10.84 18.83 -12.29
N ALA A 434 9.64 19.21 -11.81
CA ALA A 434 8.75 20.14 -12.48
C ALA A 434 9.47 21.47 -12.79
N ALA A 435 10.23 21.99 -11.82
CA ALA A 435 11.03 23.20 -11.99
C ALA A 435 12.17 23.00 -13.00
N LYS A 436 12.92 21.88 -12.92
CA LYS A 436 14.04 21.58 -13.83
C LYS A 436 13.60 21.43 -15.29
N VAL A 437 12.44 20.82 -15.54
CA VAL A 437 11.90 20.61 -16.91
C VAL A 437 10.86 21.66 -17.32
N GLN A 438 10.61 22.65 -16.46
CA GLN A 438 9.72 23.81 -16.71
C GLN A 438 8.29 23.43 -17.11
N VAL A 439 7.68 22.50 -16.36
CA VAL A 439 6.28 22.09 -16.54
C VAL A 439 5.45 22.35 -15.28
N PRO A 440 4.11 22.47 -15.39
CA PRO A 440 3.24 22.55 -14.23
C PRO A 440 3.40 21.32 -13.32
N PHE A 441 3.44 21.53 -12.00
CA PHE A 441 3.60 20.45 -11.02
C PHE A 441 2.50 19.38 -11.15
N GLU A 442 1.27 19.80 -11.43
CA GLU A 442 0.10 18.94 -11.60
C GLU A 442 0.24 17.99 -12.81
N SER A 443 1.07 18.35 -13.79
CA SER A 443 1.31 17.51 -14.96
C SER A 443 2.26 16.34 -14.70
N VAL A 444 3.00 16.39 -13.58
CA VAL A 444 4.02 15.40 -13.23
C VAL A 444 3.76 14.67 -11.90
N THR A 445 2.69 15.03 -11.19
CA THR A 445 2.23 14.36 -9.97
C THR A 445 1.16 13.31 -10.25
N LYS A 446 0.85 12.43 -9.28
CA LYS A 446 -0.21 11.40 -9.40
C LYS A 446 -1.51 12.06 -9.93
N PRO A 447 -2.20 11.46 -10.92
CA PRO A 447 -2.06 10.09 -11.42
C PRO A 447 -1.00 9.91 -12.53
N ALA A 448 -0.19 10.93 -12.86
CA ALA A 448 0.89 10.76 -13.81
C ALA A 448 1.86 9.65 -13.33
N PRO A 449 2.35 8.77 -14.22
CA PRO A 449 3.17 7.62 -13.85
C PRO A 449 4.62 7.98 -13.48
N ILE A 450 4.98 9.28 -13.50
CA ILE A 450 6.36 9.75 -13.33
C ILE A 450 6.93 9.36 -11.98
N GLN A 451 6.17 9.53 -10.90
CA GLN A 451 6.65 9.20 -9.56
C GLN A 451 6.98 7.71 -9.42
N ALA A 452 6.09 6.84 -9.93
CA ALA A 452 6.28 5.39 -9.89
C ALA A 452 7.44 4.93 -10.80
N LEU A 453 7.56 5.49 -12.01
CA LEU A 453 8.71 5.24 -12.90
C LEU A 453 10.02 5.66 -12.25
N ALA A 454 10.06 6.84 -11.62
CA ALA A 454 11.24 7.32 -10.92
C ALA A 454 11.59 6.41 -9.74
N ALA A 455 10.60 5.92 -9.00
CA ALA A 455 10.82 4.97 -7.90
C ALA A 455 11.43 3.65 -8.37
N ILE A 456 10.96 3.11 -9.52
CA ILE A 456 11.55 1.93 -10.16
C ILE A 456 13.03 2.18 -10.53
N GLY A 457 13.34 3.31 -11.15
CA GLY A 457 14.71 3.68 -11.51
C GLY A 457 15.61 3.86 -10.28
N ALA A 458 15.09 4.53 -9.24
CA ALA A 458 15.82 4.86 -8.03
C ALA A 458 16.09 3.61 -7.18
N ALA A 459 15.17 2.65 -7.15
CA ALA A 459 15.38 1.36 -6.46
C ALA A 459 16.65 0.65 -6.93
N ILE A 460 16.99 0.74 -8.23
CA ILE A 460 18.12 -0.01 -8.82
C ILE A 460 19.42 0.77 -8.73
N THR A 461 19.34 2.09 -8.86
CA THR A 461 20.52 2.94 -9.05
C THR A 461 20.89 3.74 -7.82
N HIS A 462 19.94 3.92 -6.90
CA HIS A 462 20.01 4.90 -5.81
C HIS A 462 20.23 6.34 -6.30
N GLU A 463 19.97 6.62 -7.58
CA GLU A 463 20.07 7.95 -8.20
C GLU A 463 18.66 8.54 -8.35
N GLU A 464 18.23 9.39 -7.41
CA GLU A 464 16.87 9.95 -7.39
C GLU A 464 16.66 10.97 -8.52
N ALA A 465 17.59 11.91 -8.67
CA ALA A 465 17.52 12.97 -9.68
C ALA A 465 17.49 12.41 -11.11
N ASN A 466 18.41 11.49 -11.43
CA ASN A 466 18.48 10.87 -12.75
C ASN A 466 17.25 9.99 -13.04
N SER A 467 16.68 9.35 -12.01
CA SER A 467 15.48 8.53 -12.18
C SER A 467 14.25 9.37 -12.48
N LEU A 468 14.12 10.54 -11.86
CA LEU A 468 13.06 11.52 -12.16
C LEU A 468 13.16 12.05 -13.60
N LEU A 469 14.35 12.43 -14.04
CA LEU A 469 14.58 12.90 -15.40
C LEU A 469 14.33 11.80 -16.44
N ALA A 470 14.75 10.57 -16.17
CA ALA A 470 14.48 9.42 -17.02
C ALA A 470 12.98 9.09 -17.10
N ALA A 471 12.27 9.15 -15.97
CA ALA A 471 10.82 8.96 -15.91
C ALA A 471 10.08 10.01 -16.73
N TYR A 472 10.43 11.29 -16.57
CA TYR A 472 9.85 12.37 -17.38
C TYR A 472 10.12 12.16 -18.87
N THR A 473 11.37 11.86 -19.24
CA THR A 473 11.76 11.65 -20.64
C THR A 473 10.99 10.50 -21.28
N LEU A 474 10.77 9.40 -20.55
CA LEU A 474 9.95 8.29 -21.02
C LEU A 474 8.50 8.72 -21.25
N VAL A 475 7.90 9.49 -20.34
CA VAL A 475 6.51 9.95 -20.47
C VAL A 475 6.35 10.99 -21.58
N ALA A 476 7.25 11.96 -21.67
CA ALA A 476 7.17 13.08 -22.59
C ALA A 476 7.61 12.72 -24.02
N HIS A 477 8.59 11.82 -24.16
CA HIS A 477 9.26 11.55 -25.43
C HIS A 477 9.21 10.08 -25.85
N GLY A 478 8.76 9.17 -24.98
CA GLY A 478 8.74 7.72 -25.27
C GLY A 478 10.12 7.09 -25.25
N GLU A 479 11.13 7.79 -24.72
CA GLU A 479 12.52 7.35 -24.74
C GLU A 479 12.92 6.66 -23.43
N LEU A 480 13.32 5.40 -23.53
CA LEU A 480 13.83 4.61 -22.41
C LEU A 480 15.33 4.88 -22.20
N MET A 481 15.69 5.62 -21.15
CA MET A 481 17.06 6.05 -20.87
C MET A 481 17.42 5.97 -19.37
N GLY A 482 18.70 6.27 -19.06
CA GLY A 482 19.17 6.43 -17.69
C GLY A 482 18.93 5.19 -16.81
N PRO A 483 18.51 5.38 -15.54
CA PRO A 483 18.18 4.30 -14.63
C PRO A 483 17.17 3.29 -15.19
N LEU A 484 16.13 3.75 -15.90
CA LEU A 484 15.11 2.86 -16.48
C LEU A 484 15.65 1.99 -17.62
N ALA A 485 16.63 2.46 -18.39
CA ALA A 485 17.26 1.64 -19.43
C ALA A 485 18.06 0.47 -18.86
N LYS A 486 18.48 0.53 -17.59
CA LYS A 486 19.18 -0.58 -16.93
C LYS A 486 18.27 -1.81 -16.69
N LEU A 487 16.96 -1.67 -16.86
CA LEU A 487 15.98 -2.77 -16.80
C LEU A 487 16.03 -3.70 -18.02
N LYS A 488 16.65 -3.26 -19.13
CA LYS A 488 16.73 -4.08 -20.35
C LYS A 488 17.43 -5.41 -20.08
N ASP A 489 17.00 -6.44 -20.80
CA ASP A 489 17.57 -7.78 -20.79
C ASP A 489 17.44 -8.53 -19.44
N ARG A 490 16.55 -8.08 -18.55
CA ARG A 490 16.22 -8.74 -17.27
C ARG A 490 14.72 -9.04 -17.23
N GLY A 491 14.35 -10.19 -16.65
CA GLY A 491 13.00 -10.36 -16.12
C GLY A 491 12.86 -9.52 -14.86
N VAL A 492 11.87 -8.64 -14.80
CA VAL A 492 11.70 -7.67 -13.69
C VAL A 492 10.37 -7.91 -13.01
N HIS A 493 10.37 -8.01 -11.69
CA HIS A 493 9.17 -8.17 -10.87
C HIS A 493 9.00 -6.94 -9.99
N VAL A 494 7.95 -6.15 -10.25
CA VAL A 494 7.64 -4.96 -9.46
C VAL A 494 6.51 -5.27 -8.49
N TRP A 495 6.86 -5.31 -7.21
CA TRP A 495 5.97 -5.46 -6.08
C TRP A 495 5.56 -4.08 -5.58
N ILE A 496 4.25 -3.81 -5.60
CA ILE A 496 3.70 -2.50 -5.26
C ILE A 496 2.89 -2.68 -3.99
N VAL A 497 3.24 -1.97 -2.92
CA VAL A 497 2.51 -1.97 -1.67
C VAL A 497 1.92 -0.58 -1.47
N GLU A 498 0.61 -0.48 -1.65
CA GLU A 498 -0.10 0.81 -1.68
C GLU A 498 -1.53 0.70 -1.11
N ASP A 499 -2.00 1.74 -0.44
CA ASP A 499 -3.33 1.88 0.14
C ASP A 499 -4.26 2.79 -0.69
N GLY A 500 -3.69 3.56 -1.62
CA GLY A 500 -4.37 4.56 -2.44
C GLY A 500 -4.68 4.12 -3.88
N ILE A 501 -5.91 4.40 -4.35
CA ILE A 501 -6.35 4.13 -5.73
C ILE A 501 -5.49 4.88 -6.75
N LEU A 502 -5.20 6.17 -6.50
CA LEU A 502 -4.42 6.99 -7.43
C LEU A 502 -2.97 6.50 -7.55
N GLY A 503 -2.37 6.06 -6.44
CA GLY A 503 -1.03 5.45 -6.46
C GLY A 503 -1.02 4.14 -7.24
N MET A 504 -1.99 3.25 -6.99
CA MET A 504 -2.15 2.01 -7.75
C MET A 504 -2.28 2.28 -9.26
N GLN A 505 -3.14 3.22 -9.65
CA GLN A 505 -3.33 3.58 -11.07
C GLN A 505 -2.07 4.15 -11.71
N ALA A 506 -1.37 5.06 -11.01
CA ALA A 506 -0.12 5.64 -11.49
C ALA A 506 0.94 4.56 -11.74
N THR A 507 1.06 3.59 -10.83
CA THR A 507 2.03 2.51 -10.96
C THR A 507 1.65 1.53 -12.06
N HIS A 508 0.38 1.16 -12.22
CA HIS A 508 -0.07 0.39 -13.38
C HIS A 508 0.21 1.11 -14.70
N GLY A 509 0.00 2.42 -14.75
CA GLY A 509 0.35 3.27 -15.89
C GLY A 509 1.85 3.25 -16.20
N ALA A 510 2.70 3.32 -15.18
CA ALA A 510 4.16 3.23 -15.28
C ALA A 510 4.60 1.90 -15.88
N ILE A 511 4.11 0.78 -15.34
CA ILE A 511 4.40 -0.57 -15.87
C ILE A 511 3.92 -0.68 -17.31
N GLY A 512 2.72 -0.18 -17.62
CA GLY A 512 2.20 -0.19 -18.98
C GLY A 512 3.10 0.53 -19.98
N LEU A 513 3.73 1.64 -19.59
CA LEU A 513 4.73 2.35 -20.40
C LEU A 513 6.00 1.52 -20.59
N LEU A 514 6.52 0.91 -19.52
CA LEU A 514 7.71 0.07 -19.57
C LEU A 514 7.51 -1.17 -20.48
N LYS A 515 6.34 -1.83 -20.40
CA LYS A 515 5.96 -2.93 -21.29
C LYS A 515 5.90 -2.50 -22.75
N ARG A 516 5.36 -1.31 -23.04
CA ARG A 516 5.35 -0.76 -24.42
C ARG A 516 6.75 -0.49 -24.96
N CYS A 517 7.74 -0.32 -24.10
CA CYS A 517 9.15 -0.21 -24.48
C CYS A 517 9.82 -1.59 -24.71
N GLY A 518 9.07 -2.69 -24.64
CA GLY A 518 9.57 -4.04 -24.84
C GLY A 518 10.29 -4.65 -23.64
N LEU A 519 10.11 -4.10 -22.43
CA LEU A 519 10.68 -4.66 -21.22
C LEU A 519 9.88 -5.87 -20.72
N ASP A 520 10.59 -6.92 -20.30
CA ASP A 520 10.03 -8.09 -19.65
C ASP A 520 9.78 -7.78 -18.16
N ILE A 521 8.58 -7.24 -17.89
CA ILE A 521 8.22 -6.73 -16.56
C ILE A 521 6.88 -7.29 -16.10
N HIS A 522 6.87 -7.84 -14.89
CA HIS A 522 5.73 -8.39 -14.18
C HIS A 522 5.38 -7.49 -13.00
N THR A 523 4.11 -7.48 -12.63
CA THR A 523 3.59 -6.61 -11.58
C THR A 523 2.82 -7.43 -10.58
N HIS A 524 3.13 -7.18 -9.31
CA HIS A 524 2.50 -7.79 -8.15
C HIS A 524 1.94 -6.66 -7.28
N ALA A 525 0.67 -6.32 -7.49
CA ALA A 525 0.02 -5.21 -6.81
C ALA A 525 -0.64 -5.69 -5.50
N ILE A 526 -0.21 -5.13 -4.38
CA ILE A 526 -0.68 -5.47 -3.03
C ILE A 526 -1.38 -4.23 -2.45
N GLY A 527 -2.71 -4.30 -2.36
CA GLY A 527 -3.52 -3.27 -1.71
C GLY A 527 -3.47 -3.40 -0.19
N ILE A 528 -3.29 -2.30 0.55
CA ILE A 528 -3.35 -2.28 2.02
C ILE A 528 -4.70 -1.74 2.50
N ALA A 529 -5.51 -2.60 3.11
CA ALA A 529 -6.75 -2.22 3.78
C ALA A 529 -7.23 -3.33 4.74
N ALA A 530 -7.65 -2.96 5.95
CA ALA A 530 -8.25 -3.87 6.94
C ALA A 530 -9.67 -4.38 6.58
N GLY A 531 -10.17 -4.06 5.38
CA GLY A 531 -11.51 -4.41 4.88
C GLY A 531 -12.37 -3.20 4.52
N GLY A 532 -13.67 -3.44 4.29
CA GLY A 532 -14.66 -2.41 4.01
C GLY A 532 -14.53 -1.73 2.64
N PRO A 533 -15.14 -0.55 2.45
CA PRO A 533 -15.22 0.11 1.13
C PRO A 533 -13.86 0.40 0.48
N LYS A 534 -12.82 0.66 1.29
CA LYS A 534 -11.45 0.87 0.79
C LYS A 534 -10.89 -0.42 0.16
N ALA A 535 -11.05 -1.56 0.83
CA ALA A 535 -10.62 -2.85 0.29
C ALA A 535 -11.37 -3.23 -0.99
N GLU A 536 -12.69 -2.99 -1.03
CA GLU A 536 -13.52 -3.22 -2.23
C GLU A 536 -13.05 -2.37 -3.42
N ALA A 537 -12.65 -1.12 -3.17
CA ALA A 537 -12.15 -0.22 -4.20
C ALA A 537 -10.73 -0.56 -4.69
N LEU A 538 -9.88 -1.13 -3.83
CA LEU A 538 -8.52 -1.57 -4.16
C LEU A 538 -8.48 -2.93 -4.85
N ALA A 539 -9.43 -3.83 -4.57
CA ALA A 539 -9.49 -5.18 -5.10
C ALA A 539 -9.36 -5.28 -6.64
N PRO A 540 -10.05 -4.46 -7.47
CA PRO A 540 -9.90 -4.56 -8.93
C PRO A 540 -8.55 -4.07 -9.46
N LEU A 541 -7.74 -3.40 -8.63
CA LEU A 541 -6.42 -2.88 -8.98
C LEU A 541 -5.29 -3.67 -8.32
N SER A 542 -5.61 -4.69 -7.53
CA SER A 542 -4.63 -5.45 -6.73
C SER A 542 -4.69 -6.93 -7.11
N GLU A 543 -3.55 -7.60 -7.07
CA GLU A 543 -3.47 -9.07 -7.06
C GLU A 543 -4.04 -9.62 -5.75
N VAL A 544 -3.73 -8.94 -4.64
CA VAL A 544 -4.25 -9.26 -3.31
C VAL A 544 -4.45 -7.99 -2.50
N VAL A 545 -5.46 -7.98 -1.63
CA VAL A 545 -5.64 -6.93 -0.61
C VAL A 545 -5.35 -7.54 0.75
N LEU A 546 -4.42 -6.94 1.48
CA LEU A 546 -3.92 -7.40 2.77
C LEU A 546 -4.19 -6.37 3.87
N PRO A 547 -4.34 -6.81 5.13
CA PRO A 547 -4.75 -5.92 6.22
C PRO A 547 -3.72 -4.85 6.57
N ASP A 548 -2.42 -5.16 6.43
CA ASP A 548 -1.31 -4.30 6.80
C ASP A 548 -0.03 -4.67 6.02
N VAL A 549 1.00 -3.84 6.17
CA VAL A 549 2.30 -4.01 5.50
C VAL A 549 3.09 -5.23 5.99
N ASN A 550 2.87 -5.70 7.22
CA ASN A 550 3.57 -6.89 7.73
C ASN A 550 3.04 -8.15 7.06
N ALA A 551 1.72 -8.22 6.83
CA ALA A 551 1.10 -9.23 6.00
C ALA A 551 1.60 -9.17 4.56
N ALA A 552 1.82 -7.98 4.00
CA ALA A 552 2.42 -7.82 2.67
C ALA A 552 3.86 -8.36 2.61
N VAL A 553 4.71 -8.03 3.58
CA VAL A 553 6.07 -8.57 3.65
C VAL A 553 6.04 -10.10 3.80
N ALA A 554 5.17 -10.65 4.65
CA ALA A 554 5.02 -12.10 4.79
C ALA A 554 4.49 -12.77 3.50
N TYR A 555 3.65 -12.08 2.74
CA TYR A 555 3.16 -12.55 1.44
C TYR A 555 4.25 -12.56 0.37
N ILE A 556 5.16 -11.58 0.38
CA ILE A 556 6.27 -11.47 -0.57
C ILE A 556 7.38 -12.50 -0.29
N GLU A 557 7.65 -12.80 0.98
CA GLU A 557 8.75 -13.66 1.42
C GLU A 557 8.95 -14.97 0.64
N PRO A 558 7.90 -15.74 0.28
CA PRO A 558 8.07 -16.99 -0.46
C PRO A 558 8.53 -16.83 -1.91
N TYR A 559 8.50 -15.60 -2.44
CA TYR A 559 8.87 -15.27 -3.82
C TYR A 559 10.28 -14.70 -3.95
N LEU A 560 11.00 -14.51 -2.83
CA LEU A 560 12.37 -13.97 -2.77
C LEU A 560 13.33 -15.00 -2.18
#